data_AF-A0A835VUU0-F1
#
_entry.id   AF-A0A835VUU0-F1
#
_cell.length_a   1.000
_cell.length_b   1.000
_cell.length_c   1.000
_cell.angle_alpha   90.00
_cell.angle_beta   90.00
_cell.angle_gamma   90.00
#
_symmetry.space_group_name_H-M   'P 1'
#
loop_
_entity.id
_entity.type
_entity.pdbx_description
1 polymer ?
#
loop_
_entity_poly.entity_id
_entity_poly.type
_entity_poly.pdbx_seq_one_letter_code
_entity_poly.pdbx_strand_id
1 'polypeptide(L)'
;MEFRIADAYESNVAFTDFANWLIPGSVMLGRYPYVEPSRCLRREQGEKQLQRILETGVTTFVSLQAELPPQDKMTLAGKNGFMPYKATADLVRASLNGPPPMQIVEGLRNPSLDKFLPARVSAAAAAAAADAAGGWKRPGVEYNPVELQFCHSPIEDLGVPAEGALKGLIADLESRLAAGEKLYVHCWGGRGRAGTVGACLLASMYGLPAAECLERVQRAFDTRQDGGRRSPETEEQVAFVEGFVRALKH
;
A
#
# COMPACT_ATOMS: atom_id res chain seq x y z
N MET A 1 36.45 12.72 -15.09
CA MET A 1 36.19 11.88 -13.91
C MET A 1 34.92 12.43 -13.27
N GLU A 2 33.77 11.92 -13.71
CA GLU A 2 32.46 12.33 -13.20
C GLU A 2 32.25 11.74 -11.81
N PHE A 3 32.18 12.61 -10.80
CA PHE A 3 31.64 12.23 -9.50
C PHE A 3 30.13 12.04 -9.67
N ARG A 4 29.67 10.79 -9.73
CA ARG A 4 28.26 10.47 -9.50
C ARG A 4 27.94 10.93 -8.08
N ILE A 5 27.12 11.98 -7.96
CA ILE A 5 26.47 12.35 -6.71
C ILE A 5 25.71 11.10 -6.25
N ALA A 6 26.06 10.57 -5.08
CA ALA A 6 25.29 9.50 -4.46
C ALA A 6 23.83 9.95 -4.38
N ASP A 7 22.91 9.16 -4.95
CA ASP A 7 21.47 9.40 -4.85
C ASP A 7 21.12 9.68 -3.38
N ALA A 8 20.66 10.89 -3.08
CA ALA A 8 20.33 11.31 -1.73
C ALA A 8 19.33 10.32 -1.12
N TYR A 9 19.43 10.00 0.18
CA TYR A 9 18.50 9.11 0.89
C TYR A 9 17.03 9.42 0.54
N GLU A 10 16.71 10.71 0.44
CA GLU A 10 15.41 11.26 0.05
C GLU A 10 14.90 10.75 -1.32
N SER A 11 15.77 10.56 -2.32
CA SER A 11 15.34 10.06 -3.64
C SER A 11 14.85 8.61 -3.59
N ASN A 12 15.41 7.81 -2.68
CA ASN A 12 15.00 6.42 -2.47
C ASN A 12 13.70 6.29 -1.68
N VAL A 13 13.38 7.29 -0.83
CA VAL A 13 12.18 7.26 0.00
C VAL A 13 11.01 8.08 -0.55
N ALA A 14 11.28 8.96 -1.52
CA ALA A 14 10.26 9.73 -2.22
C ALA A 14 9.31 8.85 -3.05
N PHE A 15 8.04 9.24 -3.10
CA PHE A 15 7.05 8.58 -3.96
C PHE A 15 5.98 9.56 -4.49
N THR A 16 5.17 10.14 -3.59
CA THR A 16 4.08 11.05 -3.94
C THR A 16 3.86 12.09 -2.84
N ASP A 17 2.94 13.03 -3.06
CA ASP A 17 2.47 13.96 -2.04
C ASP A 17 1.60 13.28 -0.96
N PHE A 18 1.01 12.11 -1.25
CA PHE A 18 0.14 11.39 -0.32
C PHE A 18 0.80 10.19 0.38
N ALA A 19 1.99 9.76 -0.04
CA ALA A 19 2.71 8.64 0.57
C ALA A 19 4.20 8.68 0.24
N ASN A 20 4.99 8.05 1.08
CA ASN A 20 6.45 7.88 0.95
C ASN A 20 6.84 6.45 1.34
N TRP A 21 7.99 5.98 0.85
CA TRP A 21 8.58 4.76 1.38
C TRP A 21 9.18 5.04 2.77
N LEU A 22 9.14 4.03 3.62
CA LEU A 22 9.95 3.97 4.84
C LEU A 22 11.09 2.97 4.67
N ILE A 23 10.76 1.82 4.08
CA ILE A 23 11.70 0.80 3.64
C ILE A 23 11.45 0.64 2.13
N PRO A 24 12.33 1.17 1.25
CA PRO A 24 12.13 1.15 -0.19
C PRO A 24 11.79 -0.25 -0.71
N GLY A 25 10.69 -0.34 -1.47
CA GLY A 25 10.21 -1.59 -2.06
C GLY A 25 9.47 -2.54 -1.10
N SER A 26 9.39 -2.22 0.20
CA SER A 26 8.80 -3.12 1.21
C SER A 26 7.71 -2.47 2.08
N VAL A 27 7.94 -1.26 2.58
CA VAL A 27 7.00 -0.58 3.51
C VAL A 27 6.79 0.87 3.08
N MET A 28 5.55 1.24 2.81
CA MET A 28 5.10 2.61 2.60
C MET A 28 4.27 3.13 3.77
N LEU A 29 4.44 4.41 4.06
CA LEU A 29 3.55 5.16 4.94
C LEU A 29 2.74 6.15 4.10
N GLY A 30 1.44 6.25 4.36
CA GLY A 30 0.59 7.07 3.52
C GLY A 30 -0.73 7.50 4.14
N ARG A 31 -1.38 8.40 3.41
CA ARG A 31 -2.75 8.87 3.68
C ARG A 31 -3.75 7.76 3.39
N TYR A 32 -5.02 8.01 3.71
CA TYR A 32 -6.10 7.13 3.26
C TYR A 32 -6.01 6.99 1.73
N PRO A 33 -5.92 5.77 1.17
CA PRO A 33 -5.47 5.56 -0.20
C PRO A 33 -6.55 5.85 -1.25
N TYR A 34 -7.69 6.38 -0.84
CA TYR A 34 -8.86 6.58 -1.68
C TYR A 34 -9.65 7.82 -1.24
N VAL A 35 -10.93 7.92 -1.62
CA VAL A 35 -11.77 9.09 -1.33
C VAL A 35 -11.88 9.32 0.18
N GLU A 36 -11.50 10.52 0.60
CA GLU A 36 -11.49 11.01 1.98
C GLU A 36 -11.84 12.51 2.03
N PRO A 37 -12.37 13.03 3.15
CA PRO A 37 -13.07 14.32 3.17
C PRO A 37 -12.19 15.58 3.07
N SER A 38 -10.86 15.48 3.08
CA SER A 38 -9.97 16.66 3.10
C SER A 38 -9.28 16.99 1.77
N ARG A 39 -8.64 16.03 1.10
CA ARG A 39 -7.80 16.29 -0.08
C ARG A 39 -8.03 15.33 -1.25
N CYS A 40 -8.66 14.17 -1.05
CA CYS A 40 -9.08 13.26 -2.11
C CYS A 40 -10.62 13.20 -2.19
N LEU A 41 -11.24 14.21 -2.80
CA LEU A 41 -12.70 14.37 -2.77
C LEU A 41 -13.43 13.61 -3.90
N ARG A 42 -12.69 13.09 -4.89
CA ARG A 42 -13.26 12.51 -6.12
C ARG A 42 -12.77 11.09 -6.33
N ARG A 43 -13.67 10.21 -6.79
CA ARG A 43 -13.36 8.80 -7.11
C ARG A 43 -12.20 8.66 -8.09
N GLU A 44 -12.22 9.43 -9.18
CA GLU A 44 -11.14 9.42 -10.18
C GLU A 44 -9.77 9.71 -9.58
N GLN A 45 -9.69 10.65 -8.62
CA GLN A 45 -8.45 10.97 -7.93
C GLN A 45 -8.02 9.79 -7.03
N GLY A 46 -8.95 9.20 -6.29
CA GLY A 46 -8.68 8.05 -5.44
C GLY A 46 -8.26 6.81 -6.23
N GLU A 47 -8.89 6.56 -7.38
CA GLU A 47 -8.53 5.46 -8.29
C GLU A 47 -7.09 5.61 -8.79
N LYS A 48 -6.68 6.83 -9.16
CA LYS A 48 -5.29 7.13 -9.53
C LYS A 48 -4.31 6.93 -8.36
N GLN A 49 -4.70 7.28 -7.13
CA GLN A 49 -3.86 7.03 -5.95
C GLN A 49 -3.66 5.53 -5.71
N LEU A 50 -4.76 4.75 -5.69
CA LEU A 50 -4.72 3.29 -5.57
C LEU A 50 -3.87 2.65 -6.67
N GLN A 51 -4.05 3.07 -7.92
CA GLN A 51 -3.27 2.57 -9.04
C GLN A 51 -1.78 2.79 -8.83
N ARG A 52 -1.37 4.02 -8.48
CA ARG A 52 0.04 4.33 -8.22
C ARG A 52 0.62 3.49 -7.08
N ILE A 53 -0.15 3.28 -6.00
CA ILE A 53 0.28 2.42 -4.88
C ILE A 53 0.46 0.98 -5.36
N LEU A 54 -0.53 0.43 -6.08
CA LEU A 54 -0.53 -0.97 -6.52
C LEU A 54 0.54 -1.27 -7.58
N GLU A 55 0.88 -0.29 -8.42
CA GLU A 55 1.98 -0.36 -9.40
C GLU A 55 3.35 -0.54 -8.74
N THR A 56 3.52 -0.13 -7.47
CA THR A 56 4.75 -0.42 -6.71
C THR A 56 4.89 -1.88 -6.28
N GLY A 57 3.80 -2.64 -6.42
CA GLY A 57 3.71 -4.03 -5.98
C GLY A 57 3.22 -4.21 -4.54
N VAL A 58 2.74 -3.17 -3.86
CA VAL A 58 2.05 -3.30 -2.56
C VAL A 58 1.00 -4.40 -2.64
N THR A 59 1.01 -5.29 -1.66
CA THR A 59 0.10 -6.43 -1.55
C THR A 59 -0.84 -6.30 -0.35
N THR A 60 -0.48 -5.49 0.64
CA THR A 60 -1.15 -5.47 1.94
C THR A 60 -1.40 -4.04 2.39
N PHE A 61 -2.66 -3.71 2.64
CA PHE A 61 -3.09 -2.42 3.17
C PHE A 61 -3.36 -2.56 4.67
N VAL A 62 -2.69 -1.74 5.48
CA VAL A 62 -2.85 -1.73 6.93
C VAL A 62 -3.47 -0.40 7.35
N SER A 63 -4.74 -0.42 7.74
CA SER A 63 -5.45 0.77 8.20
C SER A 63 -5.34 0.91 9.71
N LEU A 64 -4.88 2.08 10.16
CA LEU A 64 -4.74 2.43 11.57
C LEU A 64 -5.91 3.27 12.12
N GLN A 65 -6.99 3.43 11.36
CA GLN A 65 -8.08 4.36 11.71
C GLN A 65 -9.14 3.72 12.59
N ALA A 66 -9.15 4.02 13.89
CA ALA A 66 -10.20 3.57 14.81
C ALA A 66 -11.59 4.14 14.47
N GLU A 67 -11.64 5.32 13.84
CA GLU A 67 -12.87 5.98 13.43
C GLU A 67 -13.58 5.26 12.27
N LEU A 68 -12.87 4.39 11.53
CA LEU A 68 -13.40 3.63 10.41
C LEU A 68 -13.55 2.14 10.74
N PRO A 69 -14.57 1.45 10.20
CA PRO A 69 -14.61 0.00 10.25
C PRO A 69 -13.52 -0.60 9.35
N PRO A 70 -13.19 -1.89 9.56
CA PRO A 70 -12.47 -2.70 8.58
C PRO A 70 -13.08 -2.59 7.16
N GLN A 71 -12.24 -2.71 6.12
CA GLN A 71 -12.67 -2.49 4.74
C GLN A 71 -13.70 -3.52 4.23
N ASP A 72 -13.64 -4.75 4.73
CA ASP A 72 -14.63 -5.81 4.48
C ASP A 72 -16.00 -5.51 5.14
N LYS A 73 -16.03 -4.66 6.16
CA LYS A 73 -17.23 -4.25 6.90
C LYS A 73 -17.74 -2.86 6.51
N MET A 74 -17.04 -2.15 5.64
CA MET A 74 -17.39 -0.79 5.24
C MET A 74 -18.44 -0.80 4.12
N THR A 75 -19.53 -0.04 4.29
CA THR A 75 -20.61 0.02 3.30
C THR A 75 -20.22 0.86 2.08
N LEU A 76 -20.91 0.65 0.94
CA LEU A 76 -20.68 1.43 -0.28
C LEU A 76 -20.95 2.93 -0.13
N ALA A 77 -21.74 3.33 0.86
CA ALA A 77 -21.98 4.73 1.19
C ALA A 77 -20.79 5.37 1.93
N GLY A 78 -19.84 4.56 2.40
CA GLY A 78 -18.72 5.02 3.19
C GLY A 78 -19.10 5.36 4.64
N LYS A 79 -18.17 6.00 5.35
CA LYS A 79 -18.35 6.50 6.71
C LYS A 79 -17.58 7.80 6.88
N ASN A 80 -18.21 8.83 7.42
CA ASN A 80 -17.58 10.13 7.71
C ASN A 80 -16.85 10.77 6.51
N GLY A 81 -17.39 10.58 5.29
CA GLY A 81 -16.77 11.07 4.05
C GLY A 81 -15.64 10.21 3.49
N PHE A 82 -15.28 9.10 4.16
CA PHE A 82 -14.36 8.10 3.64
C PHE A 82 -15.13 7.04 2.87
N MET A 83 -14.68 6.68 1.67
CA MET A 83 -15.28 5.61 0.86
C MET A 83 -14.48 4.31 0.99
N PRO A 84 -15.12 3.12 0.94
CA PRO A 84 -14.40 1.86 0.91
C PRO A 84 -13.55 1.76 -0.36
N TYR A 85 -12.36 1.18 -0.24
CA TYR A 85 -11.42 1.05 -1.35
C TYR A 85 -11.09 -0.40 -1.71
N LYS A 86 -11.49 -1.39 -0.90
CA LYS A 86 -11.17 -2.81 -1.15
C LYS A 86 -11.56 -3.27 -2.57
N ALA A 87 -12.83 -3.11 -2.95
CA ALA A 87 -13.30 -3.57 -4.25
C ALA A 87 -12.58 -2.86 -5.41
N THR A 88 -12.33 -1.55 -5.29
CA THR A 88 -11.57 -0.80 -6.30
C THR A 88 -10.12 -1.28 -6.37
N ALA A 89 -9.47 -1.50 -5.23
CA ALA A 89 -8.10 -2.00 -5.17
C ALA A 89 -7.99 -3.41 -5.78
N ASP A 90 -8.95 -4.30 -5.50
CA ASP A 90 -9.01 -5.65 -6.07
C ASP A 90 -9.16 -5.58 -7.61
N LEU A 91 -10.02 -4.69 -8.12
CA LEU A 91 -10.19 -4.48 -9.58
C LEU A 91 -8.94 -3.92 -10.24
N VAL A 92 -8.28 -2.94 -9.60
CA VAL A 92 -7.02 -2.36 -10.10
C VAL A 92 -5.92 -3.41 -10.05
N ARG A 93 -5.83 -4.22 -8.99
CA ARG A 93 -4.84 -5.29 -8.92
C ARG A 93 -5.06 -6.34 -10.01
N ALA A 94 -6.31 -6.72 -10.25
CA ALA A 94 -6.66 -7.65 -11.32
C ALA A 94 -6.25 -7.11 -12.70
N SER A 95 -6.36 -5.80 -12.94
CA SER A 95 -5.94 -5.20 -14.22
C SER A 95 -4.43 -5.17 -14.43
N LEU A 96 -3.64 -5.15 -13.35
CA LEU A 96 -2.17 -5.18 -13.39
C LEU A 96 -1.59 -6.58 -13.67
N ASN A 97 -2.32 -7.66 -13.37
CA ASN A 97 -1.83 -9.05 -13.52
C ASN A 97 -1.83 -9.57 -14.97
N GLY A 98 -2.05 -8.69 -15.97
CA GLY A 98 -2.20 -9.10 -17.37
C GLY A 98 -3.47 -9.93 -17.60
N PRO A 99 -3.82 -10.24 -18.87
CA PRO A 99 -4.93 -11.14 -19.14
C PRO A 99 -4.61 -12.54 -18.59
N PRO A 100 -5.56 -13.22 -17.91
CA PRO A 100 -5.36 -14.60 -17.50
C PRO A 100 -5.10 -15.49 -18.73
N PRO A 101 -4.35 -16.60 -18.58
CA PRO A 101 -4.13 -17.57 -19.66
C PRO A 101 -5.46 -17.99 -20.29
N MET A 102 -5.47 -18.15 -21.62
CA MET A 102 -6.68 -18.51 -22.35
C MET A 102 -7.34 -19.79 -21.83
N GLN A 103 -6.58 -20.73 -21.28
CA GLN A 103 -7.11 -21.94 -20.65
C GLN A 103 -8.04 -21.64 -19.45
N ILE A 104 -7.68 -20.65 -18.62
CA ILE A 104 -8.51 -20.20 -17.51
C ILE A 104 -9.76 -19.49 -18.07
N VAL A 105 -9.58 -18.60 -19.05
CA VAL A 105 -10.68 -17.86 -19.69
C VAL A 105 -11.69 -18.82 -20.33
N GLU A 106 -11.22 -19.85 -21.04
CA GLU A 106 -12.05 -20.85 -21.69
C GLU A 106 -12.82 -21.72 -20.69
N GLY A 107 -12.19 -22.05 -19.55
CA GLY A 107 -12.83 -22.78 -18.45
C GLY A 107 -13.91 -21.97 -17.72
N LEU A 108 -13.83 -20.63 -17.74
CA LEU A 108 -14.81 -19.73 -17.13
C LEU A 108 -15.97 -19.36 -18.08
N ARG A 109 -15.90 -19.70 -19.38
CA ARG A 109 -16.95 -19.37 -20.35
C ARG A 109 -18.30 -19.95 -19.94
N ASN A 110 -19.32 -19.11 -20.06
CA ASN A 110 -20.72 -19.46 -19.86
C ASN A 110 -21.57 -18.66 -20.87
N PRO A 111 -22.86 -18.99 -21.05
CA PRO A 111 -23.70 -18.32 -22.03
C PRO A 111 -23.80 -16.80 -21.89
N SER A 112 -23.58 -16.25 -20.69
CA SER A 112 -23.55 -14.80 -20.46
C SER A 112 -22.22 -14.18 -20.90
N LEU A 113 -21.09 -14.83 -20.61
CA LEU A 113 -19.76 -14.38 -21.02
C LEU A 113 -19.52 -14.54 -22.53
N ASP A 114 -20.10 -15.57 -23.16
CA ASP A 114 -19.98 -15.79 -24.60
C ASP A 114 -20.57 -14.65 -25.44
N LYS A 115 -21.41 -13.79 -24.85
CA LYS A 115 -21.91 -12.55 -25.48
C LYS A 115 -20.84 -11.46 -25.60
N PHE A 116 -19.85 -11.47 -24.73
CA PHE A 116 -18.83 -10.42 -24.61
C PHE A 116 -17.43 -10.89 -25.02
N LEU A 117 -17.21 -12.20 -25.05
CA LEU A 117 -15.94 -12.80 -25.45
C LEU A 117 -15.94 -13.11 -26.96
N PRO A 118 -14.77 -13.06 -27.63
CA PRO A 118 -14.64 -13.48 -29.02
C PRO A 118 -15.17 -14.91 -29.23
N ALA A 119 -15.59 -15.25 -30.46
CA ALA A 119 -15.96 -16.63 -30.78
C ALA A 119 -14.78 -17.58 -30.52
N ARG A 120 -15.05 -18.83 -30.12
CA ARG A 120 -14.02 -19.87 -29.99
C ARG A 120 -13.39 -20.10 -31.37
N VAL A 121 -12.13 -19.72 -31.53
CA VAL A 121 -11.30 -20.12 -32.68
C VAL A 121 -10.57 -21.40 -32.32
N SER A 122 -10.37 -22.28 -33.30
CA SER A 122 -9.56 -23.48 -33.08
C SER A 122 -8.12 -23.07 -32.69
N ALA A 123 -7.44 -23.88 -31.90
CA ALA A 123 -6.05 -23.61 -31.49
C ALA A 123 -5.13 -23.36 -32.71
N ALA A 124 -5.39 -24.04 -33.83
CA ALA A 124 -4.68 -23.82 -35.10
C ALA A 124 -4.98 -22.44 -35.74
N ALA A 125 -6.23 -21.97 -35.67
CA ALA A 125 -6.61 -20.66 -36.19
C ALA A 125 -6.09 -19.52 -35.30
N ALA A 126 -6.04 -19.72 -33.98
CA ALA A 126 -5.47 -18.77 -33.03
C ALA A 126 -3.95 -18.60 -33.25
N ALA A 127 -3.23 -19.71 -33.49
CA ALA A 127 -1.81 -19.67 -33.84
C ALA A 127 -1.54 -18.93 -35.16
N ALA A 128 -2.33 -19.23 -36.21
CA ALA A 128 -2.19 -18.57 -37.51
C ALA A 128 -2.51 -17.05 -37.47
N ALA A 129 -3.46 -16.63 -36.64
CA ALA A 129 -3.81 -15.21 -36.46
C ALA A 129 -2.73 -14.42 -35.69
N ALA A 130 -2.04 -15.06 -34.74
CA ALA A 130 -0.93 -14.45 -34.01
C ALA A 130 0.29 -14.20 -34.92
N ASP A 131 0.55 -15.09 -35.88
CA ASP A 131 1.62 -14.98 -36.87
C ASP A 131 1.31 -13.92 -37.96
N ALA A 132 0.06 -13.82 -38.40
CA ALA A 132 -0.34 -12.90 -39.49
C ALA A 132 -0.41 -11.41 -39.08
N ALA A 133 -0.58 -11.10 -37.79
CA ALA A 133 -0.79 -9.73 -37.31
C ALA A 133 0.49 -8.95 -36.99
N GLY A 134 1.70 -9.47 -37.31
CA GLY A 134 2.96 -8.84 -36.91
C GLY A 134 3.00 -8.60 -35.40
N GLY A 135 2.54 -9.61 -34.64
CA GLY A 135 1.89 -9.50 -33.32
C GLY A 135 2.35 -8.33 -32.45
N TRP A 136 1.42 -7.42 -32.18
CA TRP A 136 1.48 -6.59 -30.98
C TRP A 136 1.45 -7.52 -29.76
N LYS A 137 2.62 -7.98 -29.32
CA LYS A 137 2.79 -8.50 -27.97
C LYS A 137 2.70 -7.28 -27.06
N ARG A 138 1.54 -7.04 -26.42
CA ARG A 138 1.58 -6.30 -25.15
C ARG A 138 2.68 -6.99 -24.34
N PRO A 139 3.70 -6.28 -23.81
CA PRO A 139 4.69 -6.90 -22.94
C PRO A 139 3.91 -7.70 -21.90
N GLY A 140 3.92 -9.02 -22.03
CA GLY A 140 3.03 -9.87 -21.28
C GLY A 140 3.55 -9.88 -19.85
N VAL A 141 2.90 -9.12 -18.96
CA VAL A 141 3.07 -9.36 -17.54
C VAL A 141 2.59 -10.79 -17.32
N GLU A 142 3.50 -11.64 -16.86
CA GLU A 142 3.19 -13.03 -16.52
C GLU A 142 2.00 -13.04 -15.55
N TYR A 143 1.00 -13.88 -15.84
CA TYR A 143 -0.18 -13.96 -15.00
C TYR A 143 0.20 -14.50 -13.63
N ASN A 144 0.33 -13.59 -12.66
CA ASN A 144 0.65 -13.88 -11.27
C ASN A 144 -0.46 -13.29 -10.38
N PRO A 145 -1.55 -14.05 -10.12
CA PRO A 145 -2.65 -13.56 -9.32
C PRO A 145 -2.18 -13.39 -7.87
N VAL A 146 -1.93 -12.14 -7.48
CA VAL A 146 -1.67 -11.78 -6.09
C VAL A 146 -2.97 -11.28 -5.48
N GLU A 147 -3.40 -11.93 -4.41
CA GLU A 147 -4.54 -11.52 -3.60
C GLU A 147 -4.10 -10.39 -2.64
N LEU A 148 -4.89 -9.32 -2.60
CA LEU A 148 -4.62 -8.21 -1.69
C LEU A 148 -5.11 -8.53 -0.28
N GLN A 149 -4.29 -8.18 0.71
CA GLN A 149 -4.62 -8.30 2.12
C GLN A 149 -5.04 -6.94 2.69
N PHE A 150 -6.07 -6.94 3.55
CA PHE A 150 -6.59 -5.72 4.18
C PHE A 150 -6.67 -5.93 5.69
N CYS A 151 -5.75 -5.29 6.41
CA CYS A 151 -5.65 -5.36 7.86
C CYS A 151 -6.22 -4.09 8.50
N HIS A 152 -6.86 -4.23 9.66
CA HIS A 152 -7.37 -3.10 10.44
C HIS A 152 -6.86 -3.21 11.87
N SER A 153 -6.04 -2.24 12.26
CA SER A 153 -5.37 -2.18 13.55
C SER A 153 -5.66 -0.81 14.17
N PRO A 154 -6.84 -0.65 14.80
CA PRO A 154 -7.40 0.65 15.13
C PRO A 154 -6.56 1.40 16.17
N ILE A 155 -6.18 2.64 15.86
CA ILE A 155 -5.56 3.60 16.76
C ILE A 155 -6.41 4.88 16.74
N GLU A 156 -6.77 5.38 17.93
CA GLU A 156 -7.51 6.64 18.06
C GLU A 156 -6.73 7.80 17.43
N ASP A 157 -7.45 8.75 16.84
CA ASP A 157 -6.80 9.87 16.17
C ASP A 157 -6.00 10.72 17.17
N LEU A 158 -4.82 11.16 16.74
CA LEU A 158 -3.80 11.84 17.57
C LEU A 158 -3.27 11.04 18.77
N GLY A 159 -3.79 9.84 19.04
CA GLY A 159 -3.38 8.98 20.13
C GLY A 159 -2.20 8.07 19.79
N VAL A 160 -1.95 7.15 20.72
CA VAL A 160 -0.95 6.07 20.61
C VAL A 160 -1.64 4.71 20.69
N PRO A 161 -1.08 3.66 20.06
CA PRO A 161 -1.63 2.32 20.21
C PRO A 161 -1.50 1.82 21.65
N ALA A 162 -2.49 1.05 22.13
CA ALA A 162 -2.38 0.35 23.39
C ALA A 162 -1.17 -0.62 23.37
N GLU A 163 -0.41 -0.69 24.45
CA GLU A 163 0.91 -1.35 24.46
C GLU A 163 0.88 -2.81 23.97
N GLY A 164 -0.09 -3.60 24.43
CA GLY A 164 -0.28 -4.99 23.98
C GLY A 164 -0.73 -5.11 22.52
N ALA A 165 -1.55 -4.16 22.04
CA ALA A 165 -2.01 -4.11 20.66
C ALA A 165 -0.88 -3.76 19.69
N LEU A 166 0.06 -2.89 20.10
CA LEU A 166 1.21 -2.55 19.26
C LEU A 166 2.15 -3.74 19.08
N LYS A 167 2.51 -4.45 20.15
CA LYS A 167 3.42 -5.61 20.04
C LYS A 167 2.86 -6.66 19.07
N GLY A 168 1.56 -6.94 19.18
CA GLY A 168 0.87 -7.83 18.24
C GLY A 168 0.87 -7.29 16.81
N LEU A 169 0.65 -5.98 16.62
CA LEU A 169 0.72 -5.35 15.30
C LEU A 169 2.12 -5.46 14.69
N ILE A 170 3.18 -5.09 15.41
CA ILE A 170 4.55 -5.12 14.88
C ILE A 170 4.94 -6.56 14.51
N ALA A 171 4.62 -7.54 15.36
CA ALA A 171 4.87 -8.95 15.06
C ALA A 171 4.13 -9.44 13.81
N ASP A 172 2.86 -9.02 13.61
CA ASP A 172 2.11 -9.32 12.38
C ASP A 172 2.77 -8.69 11.14
N LEU A 173 3.15 -7.40 11.22
CA LEU A 173 3.81 -6.72 10.11
C LEU A 173 5.15 -7.36 9.73
N GLU A 174 5.96 -7.74 10.72
CA GLU A 174 7.22 -8.45 10.51
C GLU A 174 6.99 -9.82 9.86
N SER A 175 6.01 -10.59 10.33
CA SER A 175 5.66 -11.89 9.75
C SER A 175 5.23 -11.76 8.28
N ARG A 176 4.46 -10.72 7.95
CA ARG A 176 4.03 -10.44 6.57
C ARG A 176 5.19 -10.07 5.67
N LEU A 177 6.08 -9.19 6.15
CA LEU A 177 7.30 -8.83 5.43
C LEU A 177 8.19 -10.06 5.19
N ALA A 178 8.33 -10.93 6.19
CA ALA A 178 9.06 -12.19 6.05
C ALA A 178 8.41 -13.15 5.04
N ALA A 179 7.08 -13.11 4.88
CA ALA A 179 6.35 -13.85 3.86
C ALA A 179 6.43 -13.21 2.45
N GLY A 180 7.15 -12.09 2.30
CA GLY A 180 7.33 -11.38 1.03
C GLY A 180 6.19 -10.41 0.69
N GLU A 181 5.28 -10.13 1.63
CA GLU A 181 4.27 -9.09 1.45
C GLU A 181 4.91 -7.69 1.43
N LYS A 182 4.28 -6.78 0.69
CA LYS A 182 4.67 -5.35 0.65
C LYS A 182 3.56 -4.52 1.25
N LEU A 183 3.92 -3.74 2.28
CA LEU A 183 2.97 -3.09 3.17
C LEU A 183 2.72 -1.63 2.77
N TYR A 184 1.45 -1.24 2.76
CA TYR A 184 1.01 0.15 2.76
C TYR A 184 0.29 0.45 4.07
N VAL A 185 1.01 1.06 5.01
CA VAL A 185 0.50 1.42 6.33
C VAL A 185 -0.04 2.83 6.28
N HIS A 186 -1.32 3.00 6.63
CA HIS A 186 -1.98 4.29 6.50
C HIS A 186 -2.86 4.67 7.69
N CYS A 187 -3.03 5.98 7.82
CA CYS A 187 -4.08 6.59 8.62
C CYS A 187 -4.72 7.71 7.78
N TRP A 188 -5.45 8.65 8.38
CA TRP A 188 -6.05 9.73 7.58
C TRP A 188 -4.98 10.58 6.85
N GLY A 189 -4.03 11.14 7.59
CA GLY A 189 -2.98 12.01 7.06
C GLY A 189 -1.67 11.30 6.69
N GLY A 190 -1.53 10.03 7.06
CA GLY A 190 -0.25 9.30 6.92
C GLY A 190 0.90 9.97 7.67
N ARG A 191 0.59 10.63 8.79
CA ARG A 191 1.52 11.49 9.55
C ARG A 191 1.72 10.96 10.96
N GLY A 192 0.78 11.18 11.88
CA GLY A 192 0.89 10.75 13.28
C GLY A 192 0.95 9.23 13.43
N ARG A 193 -0.22 8.56 13.40
CA ARG A 193 -0.35 7.11 13.62
C ARG A 193 0.57 6.26 12.73
N ALA A 194 0.62 6.57 11.43
CA ALA A 194 1.48 5.86 10.48
C ALA A 194 2.97 6.08 10.78
N GLY A 195 3.38 7.30 11.13
CA GLY A 195 4.74 7.61 11.54
C GLY A 195 5.14 6.89 12.83
N THR A 196 4.25 6.83 13.83
CA THR A 196 4.48 6.12 15.10
C THR A 196 4.69 4.63 14.86
N VAL A 197 3.79 3.98 14.12
CA VAL A 197 3.90 2.54 13.81
C VAL A 197 5.15 2.27 12.96
N GLY A 198 5.43 3.11 11.96
CA GLY A 198 6.62 3.01 11.13
C GLY A 198 7.93 3.10 11.93
N ALA A 199 8.03 4.07 12.86
CA ALA A 199 9.20 4.21 13.72
C ALA A 199 9.40 2.99 14.63
N CYS A 200 8.32 2.47 15.22
CA CYS A 200 8.38 1.25 16.04
C CYS A 200 8.80 0.03 15.21
N LEU A 201 8.29 -0.10 13.98
CA LEU A 201 8.66 -1.19 13.07
C LEU A 201 10.15 -1.13 12.70
N LEU A 202 10.68 0.07 12.39
CA LEU A 202 12.12 0.25 12.14
C LEU A 202 12.96 -0.16 13.35
N ALA A 203 12.56 0.24 14.56
CA ALA A 203 13.27 -0.11 15.77
C ALA A 203 13.29 -1.63 16.00
N SER A 204 12.15 -2.30 15.78
CA SER A 204 12.00 -3.74 15.96
C SER A 204 12.82 -4.54 14.94
N MET A 205 12.74 -4.19 13.65
CA MET A 205 13.42 -4.92 12.57
C MET A 205 14.93 -4.70 12.52
N TYR A 206 15.40 -3.50 12.86
CA TYR A 206 16.80 -3.09 12.64
C TYR A 206 17.56 -2.76 13.93
N GLY A 207 16.92 -2.83 15.10
CA GLY A 207 17.56 -2.50 16.38
C GLY A 207 18.02 -1.05 16.51
N LEU A 208 17.39 -0.13 15.76
CA LEU A 208 17.81 1.28 15.69
C LEU A 208 17.39 2.06 16.95
N PRO A 209 18.17 3.10 17.34
CA PRO A 209 17.77 3.99 18.42
C PRO A 209 16.55 4.84 18.00
N ALA A 210 15.71 5.20 18.97
CA ALA A 210 14.48 5.95 18.72
C ALA A 210 14.72 7.24 17.91
N ALA A 211 15.79 7.97 18.23
CA ALA A 211 16.16 9.20 17.52
C ALA A 211 16.37 8.96 16.01
N GLU A 212 17.02 7.85 15.63
CA GLU A 212 17.24 7.52 14.22
C GLU A 212 15.94 7.05 13.54
N CYS A 213 15.11 6.25 14.23
CA CYS A 213 13.81 5.85 13.71
C CYS A 213 12.92 7.08 13.40
N LEU A 214 12.87 8.02 14.34
CA LEU A 214 12.11 9.27 14.21
C LEU A 214 12.67 10.16 13.09
N GLU A 215 13.99 10.29 12.99
CA GLU A 215 14.65 11.05 11.92
C GLU A 215 14.29 10.45 10.54
N ARG A 216 14.40 9.12 10.38
CA ARG A 216 14.10 8.44 9.11
C ARG A 216 12.64 8.60 8.71
N VAL A 217 11.71 8.48 9.65
CA VAL A 217 10.28 8.73 9.42
C VAL A 217 10.05 10.19 9.01
N GLN A 218 10.67 11.15 9.69
CA GLN A 218 10.52 12.57 9.37
C GLN A 218 11.06 12.88 7.97
N ARG A 219 12.31 12.49 7.67
CA ARG A 219 12.94 12.75 6.37
C ARG A 219 12.16 12.12 5.21
N ALA A 220 11.64 10.91 5.42
CA ALA A 220 10.79 10.27 4.42
C ALA A 220 9.45 11.00 4.25
N PHE A 221 8.83 11.45 5.33
CA PHE A 221 7.61 12.26 5.27
C PHE A 221 7.84 13.61 4.57
N ASP A 222 8.97 14.26 4.81
CA ASP A 222 9.32 15.56 4.21
C ASP A 222 9.41 15.50 2.67
N THR A 223 9.70 14.33 2.10
CA THR A 223 9.67 14.14 0.63
C THR A 223 8.29 14.40 0.02
N ARG A 224 7.22 14.33 0.82
CA ARG A 224 5.84 14.63 0.41
C ARG A 224 5.58 16.13 0.27
N GLN A 225 6.49 16.98 0.73
CA GLN A 225 6.37 18.45 0.73
C GLN A 225 5.08 18.95 1.40
N ASP A 226 4.63 18.29 2.47
CA ASP A 226 3.37 18.57 3.16
C ASP A 226 3.47 19.73 4.17
N GLY A 227 4.06 20.85 3.75
CA GLY A 227 4.11 22.09 4.53
C GLY A 227 4.97 22.05 5.79
N GLY A 228 6.07 21.27 5.80
CA GLY A 228 7.03 21.22 6.91
C GLY A 228 6.47 20.65 8.22
N ARG A 229 5.42 19.82 8.12
CA ARG A 229 4.77 19.19 9.26
C ARG A 229 5.64 18.07 9.83
N ARG A 230 5.55 17.87 11.15
CA ARG A 230 6.24 16.79 11.84
C ARG A 230 5.55 15.44 11.69
N SER A 231 6.32 14.35 11.63
CA SER A 231 5.90 12.97 11.68
C SER A 231 6.84 12.18 12.62
N PRO A 232 6.36 11.53 13.70
CA PRO A 232 4.98 11.54 14.21
C PRO A 232 4.47 12.93 14.60
N GLU A 233 3.17 13.05 14.86
CA GLU A 233 2.48 14.33 14.94
C GLU A 233 2.53 14.96 16.34
N THR A 234 2.45 14.16 17.40
CA THR A 234 2.36 14.64 18.79
C THR A 234 3.60 14.26 19.59
N GLU A 235 3.89 15.02 20.66
CA GLU A 235 4.97 14.63 21.60
C GLU A 235 4.67 13.31 22.31
N GLU A 236 3.39 13.02 22.55
CA GLU A 236 2.97 11.73 23.12
C GLU A 236 3.35 10.57 22.20
N GLN A 237 3.16 10.70 20.88
CA GLN A 237 3.58 9.70 19.90
C GLN A 237 5.10 9.52 19.86
N VAL A 238 5.86 10.60 20.04
CA VAL A 238 7.32 10.58 20.05
C VAL A 238 7.83 9.89 21.31
N ALA A 239 7.34 10.32 22.48
CA ALA A 239 7.66 9.70 23.76
C ALA A 239 7.28 8.21 23.80
N PHE A 240 6.19 7.86 23.13
CA PHE A 240 5.76 6.48 22.98
C PHE A 240 6.76 5.64 22.15
N VAL A 241 7.27 6.16 21.03
CA VAL A 241 8.34 5.49 20.26
C VAL A 241 9.59 5.30 21.12
N GLU A 242 10.00 6.32 21.87
CA GLU A 242 11.15 6.24 22.77
C GLU A 242 10.96 5.17 23.86
N GLY A 243 9.76 5.11 24.44
CA GLY A 243 9.36 4.07 25.40
C GLY A 243 9.41 2.67 24.80
N PHE A 244 8.89 2.49 23.59
CA PHE A 244 8.93 1.23 22.86
C PHE A 244 10.36 0.77 22.60
N VAL A 245 11.23 1.63 22.07
CA VAL A 245 12.64 1.28 21.80
C VAL A 245 13.39 0.94 23.09
N ARG A 246 13.08 1.62 24.20
CA ARG A 246 13.65 1.29 25.51
C ARG A 246 13.23 -0.10 25.97
N ALA A 247 11.97 -0.46 25.78
CA ALA A 247 11.43 -1.77 26.14
C ALA A 247 12.00 -2.92 25.28
N LEU A 248 12.46 -2.66 24.04
CA LEU A 248 13.12 -3.68 23.20
C LEU A 248 14.52 -4.08 23.69
N LYS A 249 15.18 -3.24 24.48
CA LYS A 249 16.55 -3.48 24.98
C LYS A 249 16.59 -4.30 26.27
N HIS A 250 15.43 -4.63 26.83
CA HIS A 250 15.26 -5.38 28.08
C HIS A 250 14.51 -6.68 27.81
#